data_AF-W4LLP9-F1
#
_entry.id   AF-W4LLP9-F1
#
_cell.length_a   1.000
_cell.length_b   1.000
_cell.length_c   1.000
_cell.angle_alpha   90.00
_cell.angle_beta   90.00
_cell.angle_gamma   90.00
#
_symmetry.space_group_name_H-M   'P 1'
#
loop_
_entity.id
_entity.type
_entity.pdbx_description
1 polymer ?
#
loop_
_entity_poly.entity_id
_entity_poly.type
_entity_poly.pdbx_seq_one_letter_code
_entity_poly.pdbx_strand_id
1 'polypeptide(L)'
;MANEDIALMAHLMRRAGFGATRAELEARVAKGYEATVEELLYPETPALDRNEMMRYHPWTWRPGTLPGMGAAEWLHDLINTQRPLEEKMALFWHQVFATGVSKVDHYDDVMDMIVKFREKGMGDYRELLLEMAKDPAMIYWLDNCENHAAAVNENWGRELLELFSMGVGNYTEVDVRECSRAFTGWTIIPKLPRGPIGRHDWFFEYREDDHDDSEKTFLGVTGNLNGEDIIRIICDQPATANFVCRHLYNF
;
A
#
# COMPACT_ATOMS: atom_id res chain seq x y z
N MET A 1 13.88 17.70 33.05
CA MET A 1 14.61 16.43 32.82
C MET A 1 13.65 15.25 32.85
N ALA A 2 13.47 14.47 33.93
CA ALA A 2 12.67 13.23 33.87
C ALA A 2 11.23 13.38 33.30
N ASN A 3 10.54 14.50 33.52
CA ASN A 3 9.21 14.74 32.98
C ASN A 3 9.22 15.19 31.50
N GLU A 4 10.30 15.83 31.06
CA GLU A 4 10.50 16.24 29.65
C GLU A 4 10.88 15.04 28.79
N ASP A 5 11.73 14.15 29.30
CA ASP A 5 12.15 12.92 28.60
C ASP A 5 10.93 12.01 28.33
N ILE A 6 10.04 11.89 29.31
CA ILE A 6 8.79 11.13 29.15
C ILE A 6 7.84 11.80 28.16
N ALA A 7 7.75 13.14 28.15
CA ALA A 7 6.91 13.85 27.19
C ALA A 7 7.43 13.67 25.75
N LEU A 8 8.74 13.74 25.55
CA LEU A 8 9.39 13.50 24.27
C LEU A 8 9.19 12.05 23.79
N MET A 9 9.42 11.07 24.67
CA MET A 9 9.19 9.66 24.36
C MET A 9 7.71 9.38 24.06
N ALA A 10 6.79 10.00 24.79
CA ALA A 10 5.36 9.86 24.52
C ALA A 10 4.97 10.44 23.15
N HIS A 11 5.61 11.52 22.72
CA HIS A 11 5.42 12.06 21.38
C HIS A 11 5.91 11.07 20.31
N LEU A 12 7.11 10.52 20.47
CA LEU A 12 7.63 9.48 19.58
C LEU A 12 6.66 8.29 19.47
N MET A 13 6.20 7.73 20.59
CA MET A 13 5.31 6.56 20.57
C MET A 13 3.92 6.83 19.98
N ARG A 14 3.45 8.09 19.95
CA ARG A 14 2.22 8.46 19.22
C ARG A 14 2.43 8.59 17.71
N ARG A 15 3.63 9.02 17.28
CA ARG A 15 3.98 9.18 15.86
C ARG A 15 4.42 7.86 15.23
N ALA A 16 5.22 7.07 15.93
CA ALA A 16 5.80 5.81 15.49
C ALA A 16 5.01 4.57 15.96
N GLY A 17 3.77 4.74 16.43
CA GLY A 17 2.95 3.66 16.96
C GLY A 17 1.54 4.13 17.30
N PHE A 18 0.91 3.43 18.25
CA PHE A 18 -0.45 3.70 18.72
C PHE A 18 -0.48 4.32 20.13
N GLY A 19 0.65 4.86 20.58
CA GLY A 19 0.86 5.33 21.95
C GLY A 19 1.57 4.27 22.81
N ALA A 20 1.73 4.59 24.09
CA ALA A 20 2.34 3.72 25.09
C ALA A 20 1.80 4.07 26.49
N THR A 21 1.71 3.07 27.35
CA THR A 21 1.39 3.23 28.76
C THR A 21 2.52 3.93 29.51
N ARG A 22 2.22 4.45 30.70
CA ARG A 22 3.23 5.13 31.54
C ARG A 22 4.45 4.25 31.84
N ALA A 23 4.23 2.97 32.12
CA ALA A 23 5.30 2.03 32.43
C ALA A 23 6.21 1.76 31.22
N GLU A 24 5.64 1.62 30.02
CA GLU A 24 6.40 1.44 28.78
C GLU A 24 7.22 2.69 28.45
N LEU A 25 6.66 3.89 28.68
CA LEU A 25 7.38 5.14 28.48
C LEU A 25 8.59 5.25 29.42
N GLU A 26 8.44 4.91 30.70
CA GLU A 26 9.55 4.91 31.65
C GLU A 26 10.64 3.89 31.27
N ALA A 27 10.24 2.71 30.80
CA ALA A 27 11.19 1.70 30.30
C ALA A 27 11.96 2.17 29.05
N ARG A 28 11.27 2.78 28.07
CA ARG A 28 11.91 3.30 26.86
C ARG A 28 12.79 4.53 27.15
N VAL A 29 12.38 5.42 28.06
CA VAL A 29 13.23 6.53 28.53
C VAL A 29 14.51 6.00 29.18
N ALA A 30 14.41 4.96 30.01
CA ALA A 30 15.59 4.32 30.60
C ALA A 30 16.51 3.66 29.55
N LYS A 31 15.95 3.16 28.44
CA LYS A 31 16.71 2.63 27.29
C LYS A 31 17.41 3.74 26.49
N GLY A 32 16.82 4.93 26.44
CA GLY A 32 17.31 6.08 25.66
C GLY A 32 16.57 6.25 24.33
N TYR A 33 16.51 7.49 23.84
CA TYR A 33 15.70 7.87 22.68
C TYR A 33 16.20 7.20 21.40
N GLU A 34 17.49 7.33 21.09
CA GLU A 34 18.10 6.79 19.87
C GLU A 34 18.01 5.26 19.83
N ALA A 35 18.30 4.60 20.94
CA ALA A 35 18.19 3.14 21.05
C ALA A 35 16.74 2.65 20.92
N THR A 36 15.76 3.48 21.30
CA THR A 36 14.33 3.20 21.07
C THR A 36 13.97 3.36 19.59
N VAL A 37 14.47 4.40 18.93
CA VAL A 37 14.26 4.61 17.48
C VAL A 37 14.85 3.44 16.67
N GLU A 38 16.06 3.01 16.98
CA GLU A 38 16.69 1.86 16.31
C GLU A 38 15.90 0.57 16.50
N GLU A 39 15.35 0.32 17.70
CA GLU A 39 14.47 -0.83 17.95
C GLU A 39 13.17 -0.77 17.11
N LEU A 40 12.60 0.43 16.94
CA LEU A 40 11.39 0.60 16.14
C LEU A 40 11.64 0.37 14.65
N LEU A 41 12.80 0.80 14.15
CA LEU A 41 13.21 0.60 12.75
C LEU A 41 13.62 -0.84 12.45
N TYR A 42 14.28 -1.50 13.41
CA TYR A 42 14.84 -2.84 13.26
C TYR A 42 14.44 -3.77 14.41
N PRO A 43 13.15 -4.15 14.50
CA PRO A 43 12.67 -4.98 15.60
C PRO A 43 13.18 -6.42 15.51
N GLU A 44 13.84 -6.89 16.57
CA GLU A 44 14.27 -8.29 16.72
C GLU A 44 13.11 -9.23 17.06
N THR A 45 11.98 -8.69 17.55
CA THR A 45 10.79 -9.45 17.89
C THR A 45 10.14 -10.01 16.62
N PRO A 46 9.71 -11.29 16.62
CA PRO A 46 8.99 -11.85 15.48
C PRO A 46 7.64 -11.17 15.31
N ALA A 47 7.13 -11.17 14.08
CA ALA A 47 5.73 -10.82 13.82
C ALA A 47 4.79 -11.80 14.54
N LEU A 48 3.55 -11.37 14.80
CA LEU A 48 2.54 -12.22 15.41
C LEU A 48 2.25 -13.45 14.54
N ASP A 49 2.02 -14.60 15.19
CA ASP A 49 1.66 -15.81 14.47
C ASP A 49 0.19 -15.75 14.05
N ARG A 50 -0.03 -15.46 12.76
CA ARG A 50 -1.35 -15.46 12.13
C ARG A 50 -2.12 -16.77 12.39
N ASN A 51 -1.42 -17.90 12.48
CA ASN A 51 -2.07 -19.19 12.73
C ASN A 51 -2.65 -19.29 14.14
N GLU A 52 -2.09 -18.57 15.11
CA GLU A 52 -2.63 -18.55 16.48
C GLU A 52 -4.04 -17.97 16.49
N MET A 53 -4.24 -16.83 15.82
CA MET A 53 -5.55 -16.20 15.67
C MET A 53 -6.54 -17.12 14.95
N MET A 54 -6.12 -17.72 13.83
CA MET A 54 -6.97 -18.65 13.07
C MET A 54 -7.36 -19.92 13.84
N ARG A 55 -6.52 -20.41 14.76
CA ARG A 55 -6.87 -21.57 15.60
C ARG A 55 -8.07 -21.30 16.49
N TYR A 56 -8.19 -20.09 17.03
CA TYR A 56 -9.32 -19.70 17.88
C TYR A 56 -10.48 -19.08 17.09
N HIS A 57 -10.21 -18.54 15.90
CA HIS A 57 -11.17 -17.86 15.04
C HIS A 57 -11.12 -18.38 13.60
N PRO A 58 -11.40 -19.66 13.32
CA PRO A 58 -11.22 -20.26 11.99
C PRO A 58 -12.07 -19.62 10.88
N TRP A 59 -13.13 -18.90 11.23
CA TRP A 59 -13.96 -18.12 10.31
C TRP A 59 -13.27 -16.87 9.73
N THR A 60 -12.09 -16.49 10.23
CA THR A 60 -11.27 -15.41 9.66
C THR A 60 -10.43 -15.90 8.48
N TRP A 61 -10.32 -17.22 8.28
CA TRP A 61 -9.72 -17.80 7.09
C TRP A 61 -10.65 -17.65 5.88
N ARG A 62 -10.19 -16.95 4.84
CA ARG A 62 -10.96 -16.66 3.62
C ARG A 62 -12.41 -16.24 3.91
N PRO A 63 -12.63 -15.15 4.68
CA PRO A 63 -13.96 -14.76 5.14
C PRO A 63 -14.84 -14.22 4.01
N GLY A 64 -14.29 -14.10 2.80
CA GLY A 64 -15.00 -13.67 1.63
C GLY A 64 -15.37 -12.20 1.71
N THR A 65 -16.65 -11.91 2.00
CA THR A 65 -17.18 -10.56 2.26
C THR A 65 -17.97 -10.46 3.55
N LEU A 66 -17.77 -11.41 4.47
CA LEU A 66 -18.39 -11.36 5.79
C LEU A 66 -17.97 -10.07 6.52
N PRO A 67 -18.91 -9.16 6.83
CA PRO A 67 -18.58 -7.85 7.37
C PRO A 67 -17.72 -7.93 8.63
N GLY A 68 -16.61 -7.19 8.64
CA GLY A 68 -15.70 -7.07 9.77
C GLY A 68 -14.75 -8.26 9.98
N MET A 69 -15.03 -9.44 9.40
CA MET A 69 -14.25 -10.66 9.66
C MET A 69 -12.86 -10.63 9.01
N GLY A 70 -12.74 -10.07 7.79
CA GLY A 70 -11.42 -9.97 7.14
C GLY A 70 -10.52 -8.86 7.68
N ALA A 71 -11.09 -7.83 8.30
CA ALA A 71 -10.31 -6.79 8.98
C ALA A 71 -9.95 -7.16 10.43
N ALA A 72 -10.63 -8.16 11.02
CA ALA A 72 -10.42 -8.57 12.40
C ALA A 72 -8.98 -9.06 12.66
N GLU A 73 -8.37 -9.70 11.67
CA GLU A 73 -6.99 -10.14 11.75
C GLU A 73 -6.02 -8.97 11.85
N TRP A 74 -6.12 -7.99 10.95
CA TRP A 74 -5.26 -6.82 11.04
C TRP A 74 -5.50 -6.03 12.32
N LEU A 75 -6.76 -5.87 12.74
CA LEU A 75 -7.08 -5.20 14.00
C LEU A 75 -6.45 -5.91 15.22
N HIS A 76 -6.42 -7.24 15.21
CA HIS A 76 -5.70 -8.01 16.22
C HIS A 76 -4.20 -7.66 16.21
N ASP A 77 -3.59 -7.56 15.04
CA ASP A 77 -2.17 -7.19 14.93
C ASP A 77 -1.90 -5.76 15.42
N LEU A 78 -2.74 -4.80 15.02
CA LEU A 78 -2.64 -3.40 15.46
C LEU A 78 -2.67 -3.26 17.00
N ILE A 79 -3.38 -4.14 17.70
CA ILE A 79 -3.51 -4.12 19.16
C ILE A 79 -2.36 -4.85 19.85
N ASN A 80 -1.90 -5.97 19.29
CA ASN A 80 -1.00 -6.91 19.98
C ASN A 80 0.45 -6.88 19.48
N THR A 81 0.75 -6.16 18.41
CA THR A 81 2.07 -6.14 17.80
C THR A 81 3.15 -5.61 18.76
N GLN A 82 4.33 -6.21 18.68
CA GLN A 82 5.56 -5.65 19.28
C GLN A 82 6.38 -4.85 18.27
N ARG A 83 5.84 -4.64 17.06
CA ARG A 83 6.43 -3.89 15.94
C ARG A 83 5.53 -2.69 15.57
N PRO A 84 5.30 -1.74 16.49
CA PRO A 84 4.27 -0.72 16.30
C PRO A 84 4.54 0.22 15.12
N LEU A 85 5.81 0.48 14.78
CA LEU A 85 6.15 1.33 13.62
C LEU A 85 5.78 0.66 12.29
N GLU A 86 6.04 -0.64 12.16
CA GLU A 86 5.70 -1.43 10.97
C GLU A 86 4.19 -1.34 10.68
N GLU A 87 3.36 -1.58 11.70
CA GLU A 87 1.90 -1.47 11.58
C GLU A 87 1.41 -0.04 11.37
N LYS A 88 2.06 0.94 12.01
CA LYS A 88 1.73 2.35 11.83
C LYS A 88 1.98 2.79 10.38
N MET A 89 3.08 2.33 9.79
CA MET A 89 3.41 2.60 8.39
C MET A 89 2.48 1.84 7.43
N ALA A 90 2.10 0.59 7.75
CA ALA A 90 1.10 -0.12 6.96
C ALA A 90 -0.26 0.60 6.96
N LEU A 91 -0.69 1.12 8.11
CA LEU A 91 -1.92 1.91 8.22
C LEU A 91 -1.83 3.24 7.45
N PHE A 92 -0.68 3.91 7.49
CA PHE A 92 -0.40 5.09 6.68
C PHE A 92 -0.57 4.80 5.19
N TRP A 93 0.09 3.75 4.69
CA TRP A 93 0.02 3.41 3.27
C TRP A 93 -1.36 2.93 2.84
N HIS A 94 -2.09 2.22 3.68
CA HIS A 94 -3.49 1.86 3.41
C HIS A 94 -4.40 3.09 3.32
N GLN A 95 -4.08 4.20 4.01
CA GLN A 95 -4.79 5.47 3.86
C GLN A 95 -4.47 6.16 2.52
N VAL A 96 -3.22 6.04 2.03
CA VAL A 96 -2.80 6.60 0.74
C VAL A 96 -3.34 5.77 -0.42
N PHE A 97 -3.06 4.46 -0.43
CA PHE A 97 -3.49 3.50 -1.44
C PHE A 97 -4.85 2.90 -1.06
N ALA A 98 -5.86 3.76 -0.94
CA ALA A 98 -7.18 3.37 -0.47
C ALA A 98 -7.87 2.39 -1.43
N THR A 99 -8.13 1.17 -0.94
CA THR A 99 -8.98 0.16 -1.58
C THR A 99 -10.09 -0.29 -0.63
N GLY A 100 -11.04 -1.07 -1.12
CA GLY A 100 -12.18 -1.48 -0.32
C GLY A 100 -12.81 -2.80 -0.75
N VAL A 101 -13.17 -3.60 0.25
CA VAL A 101 -13.83 -4.89 0.05
C VAL A 101 -15.22 -4.74 -0.58
N SER A 102 -15.85 -3.57 -0.49
CA SER A 102 -17.13 -3.30 -1.14
C SER A 102 -17.09 -3.44 -2.66
N LYS A 103 -15.95 -3.11 -3.30
CA LYS A 103 -15.74 -3.34 -4.73
C LYS A 103 -14.90 -4.58 -4.97
N VAL A 104 -13.72 -4.69 -4.34
CA VAL A 104 -12.81 -5.84 -4.53
C VAL A 104 -13.53 -7.15 -4.24
N ASP A 105 -14.45 -7.16 -3.27
CA ASP A 105 -15.20 -8.35 -2.89
C ASP A 105 -14.26 -9.53 -2.58
N HIS A 106 -13.06 -9.27 -2.06
CA HIS A 106 -12.10 -10.30 -1.66
C HIS A 106 -11.21 -9.77 -0.53
N TYR A 107 -11.48 -10.19 0.72
CA TYR A 107 -10.70 -9.72 1.87
C TYR A 107 -9.22 -10.12 1.80
N ASP A 108 -8.91 -11.34 1.34
CA ASP A 108 -7.51 -11.81 1.35
C ASP A 108 -6.62 -10.98 0.40
N ASP A 109 -7.07 -10.64 -0.82
CA ASP A 109 -6.29 -9.76 -1.71
C ASP A 109 -6.07 -8.35 -1.11
N VAL A 110 -7.06 -7.81 -0.38
CA VAL A 110 -6.89 -6.53 0.34
C VAL A 110 -5.90 -6.68 1.51
N MET A 111 -5.91 -7.82 2.20
CA MET A 111 -4.95 -8.12 3.27
C MET A 111 -3.53 -8.35 2.74
N ASP A 112 -3.38 -8.90 1.54
CA ASP A 112 -2.08 -9.04 0.89
C ASP A 112 -1.45 -7.67 0.60
N MET A 113 -2.24 -6.61 0.38
CA MET A 113 -1.71 -5.24 0.31
C MET A 113 -1.06 -4.81 1.64
N ILE A 114 -1.67 -5.17 2.78
CA ILE A 114 -1.12 -4.85 4.11
C ILE A 114 0.23 -5.53 4.30
N VAL A 115 0.37 -6.79 3.87
CA VAL A 115 1.64 -7.52 3.89
C VAL A 115 2.69 -6.79 3.04
N LYS A 116 2.35 -6.36 1.82
CA LYS A 116 3.26 -5.57 0.97
C LYS A 116 3.68 -4.26 1.63
N PHE A 117 2.77 -3.58 2.35
CA PHE A 117 3.12 -2.36 3.10
C PHE A 117 4.07 -2.63 4.25
N ARG A 118 3.95 -3.75 4.95
CA ARG A 118 4.90 -4.14 6.01
C ARG A 118 6.30 -4.39 5.43
N GLU A 119 6.36 -5.07 4.29
CA GLU A 119 7.63 -5.46 3.65
C GLU A 119 8.35 -4.28 2.97
N LYS A 120 7.60 -3.39 2.31
CA LYS A 120 8.18 -2.35 1.44
C LYS A 120 7.86 -0.91 1.86
N GLY A 121 6.97 -0.71 2.83
CA GLY A 121 6.47 0.61 3.20
C GLY A 121 7.49 1.54 3.85
N MET A 122 8.61 1.01 4.36
CA MET A 122 9.73 1.82 4.87
C MET A 122 10.92 1.87 3.90
N GLY A 123 10.78 1.28 2.71
CA GLY A 123 11.81 1.18 1.69
C GLY A 123 11.69 2.25 0.60
N ASP A 124 12.05 1.86 -0.61
CA ASP A 124 12.04 2.73 -1.78
C ASP A 124 10.59 2.93 -2.30
N TYR A 125 10.18 4.20 -2.46
CA TYR A 125 8.81 4.51 -2.86
C TYR A 125 8.47 4.08 -4.28
N ARG A 126 9.45 4.07 -5.20
CA ARG A 126 9.26 3.61 -6.57
C ARG A 126 8.97 2.11 -6.58
N GLU A 127 9.65 1.34 -5.73
CA GLU A 127 9.35 -0.09 -5.57
C GLU A 127 7.95 -0.31 -5.00
N LEU A 128 7.56 0.44 -3.96
CA LEU A 128 6.22 0.34 -3.40
C LEU A 128 5.14 0.69 -4.44
N LEU A 129 5.34 1.76 -5.19
CA LEU A 129 4.39 2.21 -6.22
C LEU A 129 4.26 1.18 -7.35
N LEU A 130 5.37 0.55 -7.76
CA LEU A 130 5.36 -0.54 -8.74
C LEU A 130 4.62 -1.77 -8.24
N GLU A 131 4.77 -2.12 -6.96
CA GLU A 131 4.02 -3.23 -6.36
C GLU A 131 2.52 -2.94 -6.31
N MET A 132 2.13 -1.71 -6.00
CA MET A 132 0.71 -1.32 -6.04
C MET A 132 0.15 -1.31 -7.47
N ALA A 133 0.97 -0.96 -8.47
CA ALA A 133 0.57 -1.04 -9.87
C ALA A 133 0.35 -2.48 -10.36
N LYS A 134 1.01 -3.47 -9.73
CA LYS A 134 0.86 -4.90 -9.99
C LYS A 134 -0.09 -5.59 -9.03
N ASP A 135 -0.62 -4.89 -8.03
CA ASP A 135 -1.46 -5.48 -7.00
C ASP A 135 -2.85 -5.83 -7.58
N PRO A 136 -3.30 -7.09 -7.49
CA PRO A 136 -4.59 -7.51 -8.05
C PRO A 136 -5.80 -6.78 -7.48
N ALA A 137 -5.79 -6.45 -6.18
CA ALA A 137 -6.88 -5.70 -5.57
C ALA A 137 -6.90 -4.27 -6.10
N MET A 138 -5.73 -3.63 -6.27
CA MET A 138 -5.63 -2.29 -6.84
C MET A 138 -6.02 -2.23 -8.33
N ILE A 139 -5.53 -3.18 -9.14
CA ILE A 139 -5.87 -3.30 -10.56
C ILE A 139 -7.38 -3.41 -10.74
N TYR A 140 -8.04 -4.22 -9.91
CA TYR A 140 -9.49 -4.36 -9.96
C TYR A 140 -10.22 -3.15 -9.35
N TRP A 141 -9.69 -2.55 -8.29
CA TRP A 141 -10.27 -1.37 -7.65
C TRP A 141 -10.33 -0.18 -8.59
N LEU A 142 -9.33 -0.01 -9.46
CA LEU A 142 -9.24 1.08 -10.43
C LEU A 142 -9.50 0.65 -11.88
N ASP A 143 -10.12 -0.50 -12.07
CA ASP A 143 -10.58 -1.01 -13.36
C ASP A 143 -9.47 -1.10 -14.43
N ASN A 144 -8.20 -1.23 -14.03
CA ASN A 144 -7.10 -1.40 -14.99
C ASN A 144 -7.17 -2.77 -15.70
N CYS A 145 -7.89 -3.73 -15.13
CA CYS A 145 -8.22 -4.97 -15.84
C CYS A 145 -9.12 -4.77 -17.07
N GLU A 146 -9.75 -3.59 -17.21
CA GLU A 146 -10.53 -3.16 -18.38
C GLU A 146 -9.75 -2.14 -19.25
N ASN A 147 -8.46 -1.92 -18.98
CA ASN A 147 -7.62 -0.99 -19.72
C ASN A 147 -6.93 -1.71 -20.90
N HIS A 148 -7.50 -1.53 -22.09
CA HIS A 148 -7.09 -2.25 -23.30
C HIS A 148 -6.46 -1.28 -24.31
N ALA A 149 -5.53 -1.75 -25.14
CA ALA A 149 -4.91 -0.92 -26.20
C ALA A 149 -5.96 -0.25 -27.10
N ALA A 150 -7.05 -0.95 -27.42
CA ALA A 150 -8.14 -0.44 -28.25
C ALA A 150 -9.18 0.41 -27.49
N ALA A 151 -9.17 0.37 -26.15
CA ALA A 151 -10.13 1.04 -25.28
C ALA A 151 -9.46 1.42 -23.96
N VAL A 152 -8.73 2.53 -23.98
CA VAL A 152 -7.96 3.01 -22.83
C VAL A 152 -8.90 3.43 -21.70
N ASN A 153 -8.64 2.93 -20.49
CA ASN A 153 -9.31 3.33 -19.28
C ASN A 153 -8.38 4.22 -18.45
N GLU A 154 -8.80 5.47 -18.20
CA GLU A 154 -7.97 6.47 -17.56
C GLU A 154 -7.99 6.45 -16.03
N ASN A 155 -8.79 5.58 -15.41
CA ASN A 155 -9.00 5.59 -13.97
C ASN A 155 -7.67 5.36 -13.21
N TRP A 156 -6.97 4.23 -13.46
CA TRP A 156 -5.65 3.98 -12.85
C TRP A 156 -4.64 5.09 -13.14
N GLY A 157 -4.51 5.52 -14.40
CA GLY A 157 -3.54 6.54 -14.77
C GLY A 157 -3.80 7.89 -14.10
N ARG A 158 -5.07 8.27 -13.91
CA ARG A 158 -5.44 9.49 -13.19
C ARG A 158 -5.13 9.39 -11.70
N GLU A 159 -5.58 8.33 -11.05
CA GLU A 159 -5.39 8.15 -9.61
C GLU A 159 -3.91 7.97 -9.23
N LEU A 160 -3.13 7.31 -10.10
CA LEU A 160 -1.68 7.21 -9.94
C LEU A 160 -1.03 8.58 -9.83
N LEU A 161 -1.37 9.52 -10.72
CA LEU A 161 -0.83 10.88 -10.71
C LEU A 161 -1.43 11.74 -9.60
N GLU A 162 -2.75 11.64 -9.37
CA GLU A 162 -3.52 12.51 -8.48
C GLU A 162 -3.42 12.08 -7.01
N LEU A 163 -3.79 10.84 -6.71
CA LEU A 163 -3.99 10.38 -5.34
C LEU A 163 -2.82 9.59 -4.80
N PHE A 164 -1.92 9.09 -5.63
CA PHE A 164 -0.83 8.23 -5.19
C PHE A 164 0.57 8.77 -5.46
N SER A 165 0.74 9.93 -6.12
CA SER A 165 2.10 10.40 -6.39
C SER A 165 2.29 11.90 -6.39
N MET A 166 1.77 12.65 -7.35
CA MET A 166 2.17 14.05 -7.53
C MET A 166 1.13 15.02 -6.99
N GLY A 167 -0.14 14.63 -6.98
CA GLY A 167 -1.24 15.53 -6.66
C GLY A 167 -1.61 16.47 -7.80
N VAL A 168 -2.84 16.98 -7.74
CA VAL A 168 -3.43 17.88 -8.74
C VAL A 168 -2.52 19.09 -9.03
N GLY A 169 -2.40 19.44 -10.31
CA GLY A 169 -1.69 20.63 -10.78
C GLY A 169 -0.23 20.39 -11.19
N ASN A 170 0.26 19.14 -11.10
CA ASN A 170 1.63 18.77 -11.47
C ASN A 170 1.73 17.98 -12.79
N TYR A 171 0.61 17.76 -13.46
CA TYR A 171 0.49 17.01 -14.72
C TYR A 171 -0.64 17.60 -15.56
N THR A 172 -0.67 17.26 -16.84
CA THR A 172 -1.74 17.64 -17.77
C THR A 172 -2.70 16.49 -18.03
N GLU A 173 -3.85 16.78 -18.63
CA GLU A 173 -4.78 15.75 -19.09
C GLU A 173 -4.16 14.83 -20.16
N VAL A 174 -3.21 15.36 -20.95
CA VAL A 174 -2.44 14.54 -21.91
C VAL A 174 -1.58 13.54 -21.14
N ASP A 175 -0.93 13.94 -20.06
CA ASP A 175 -0.13 13.04 -19.23
C ASP A 175 -0.99 11.93 -18.60
N VAL A 176 -2.24 12.21 -18.20
CA VAL A 176 -3.19 11.20 -17.71
C VAL A 176 -3.44 10.14 -18.78
N ARG A 177 -3.76 10.57 -20.00
CA ARG A 177 -4.02 9.65 -21.12
C ARG A 177 -2.80 8.82 -21.47
N GLU A 178 -1.63 9.44 -21.56
CA GLU A 178 -0.37 8.77 -21.93
C GLU A 178 0.12 7.81 -20.84
N CYS A 179 -0.06 8.18 -19.57
CA CYS A 179 0.11 7.29 -18.43
C CYS A 179 -0.81 6.07 -18.56
N SER A 180 -2.09 6.28 -18.83
CA SER A 180 -3.09 5.20 -18.94
C SER A 180 -2.80 4.25 -20.10
N ARG A 181 -2.35 4.77 -21.24
CA ARG A 181 -1.89 3.97 -22.38
C ARG A 181 -0.72 3.06 -22.01
N ALA A 182 0.22 3.53 -21.20
CA ALA A 182 1.37 2.74 -20.76
C ALA A 182 1.02 1.61 -19.78
N PHE A 183 -0.17 1.62 -19.18
CA PHE A 183 -0.68 0.54 -18.31
C PHE A 183 -1.68 -0.40 -19.00
N THR A 184 -1.89 -0.26 -20.31
CA THR A 184 -2.68 -1.23 -21.09
C THR A 184 -2.01 -2.61 -21.04
N GLY A 185 -2.80 -3.68 -21.02
CA GLY A 185 -2.29 -5.05 -20.88
C GLY A 185 -1.85 -5.45 -19.47
N TRP A 186 -1.76 -4.53 -18.50
CA TRP A 186 -1.54 -4.86 -17.09
C TRP A 186 -2.86 -5.27 -16.46
N THR A 187 -3.04 -6.56 -16.22
CA THR A 187 -4.34 -7.11 -15.81
C THR A 187 -4.17 -8.17 -14.73
N ILE A 188 -5.27 -8.85 -14.41
CA ILE A 188 -5.30 -10.01 -13.52
C ILE A 188 -5.69 -11.26 -14.31
N ILE A 189 -5.15 -12.40 -13.90
CA ILE A 189 -5.54 -13.71 -14.43
C ILE A 189 -7.07 -13.88 -14.29
N PRO A 190 -7.76 -14.49 -15.27
CA PRO A 190 -9.19 -14.76 -15.17
C PRO A 190 -9.57 -15.43 -13.84
N LYS A 191 -10.49 -14.79 -13.12
CA LYS A 191 -10.92 -15.23 -11.79
C LYS A 191 -11.57 -16.60 -11.87
N LEU A 192 -11.14 -17.52 -11.00
CA LEU A 192 -11.82 -18.81 -10.85
C LEU A 192 -13.21 -18.62 -10.20
N PRO A 193 -14.21 -19.43 -10.58
CA PRO A 193 -15.52 -19.41 -9.94
C PRO A 193 -15.42 -19.63 -8.43
N ARG A 194 -16.22 -18.90 -7.64
CA ARG A 194 -16.21 -18.99 -6.18
C ARG A 194 -16.67 -20.36 -5.62
N GLY A 195 -17.40 -21.13 -6.42
CA GLY A 195 -18.01 -22.38 -5.98
C GLY A 195 -17.15 -23.59 -6.36
N PRO A 196 -17.00 -24.60 -5.48
CA PRO A 196 -17.64 -24.76 -4.17
C PRO A 196 -16.78 -24.33 -2.96
N ILE A 197 -15.51 -23.95 -3.17
CA ILE A 197 -14.51 -23.80 -2.09
C ILE A 197 -14.21 -22.36 -1.66
N GLY A 198 -14.98 -21.38 -2.15
CA GLY A 198 -14.80 -19.98 -1.82
C GLY A 198 -13.95 -19.24 -2.85
N ARG A 199 -13.39 -18.10 -2.44
CA ARG A 199 -12.61 -17.25 -3.35
C ARG A 199 -11.19 -17.76 -3.51
N HIS A 200 -10.63 -17.51 -4.68
CA HIS A 200 -9.30 -17.90 -5.11
C HIS A 200 -8.43 -16.67 -5.26
N ASP A 201 -7.15 -16.82 -4.94
CA ASP A 201 -6.16 -15.75 -4.97
C ASP A 201 -6.05 -15.21 -6.40
N TRP A 202 -5.92 -13.89 -6.53
CA TRP A 202 -5.74 -13.25 -7.82
C TRP A 202 -4.26 -13.03 -8.08
N PHE A 203 -3.90 -13.08 -9.35
CA PHE A 203 -2.52 -12.95 -9.77
C PHE A 203 -2.44 -11.91 -10.88
N PHE A 204 -1.41 -11.08 -10.82
CA PHE A 204 -1.05 -10.17 -11.90
C PHE A 204 -0.72 -10.95 -13.17
N GLU A 205 -1.11 -10.39 -14.31
CA GLU A 205 -0.74 -10.85 -15.64
C GLU A 205 -0.44 -9.64 -16.52
N TYR A 206 0.68 -9.67 -17.24
CA TYR A 206 0.94 -8.72 -18.31
C TYR A 206 0.65 -9.38 -19.66
N ARG A 207 -0.28 -8.81 -20.42
CA ARG A 207 -0.68 -9.24 -21.76
C ARG A 207 -0.09 -8.31 -22.81
N GLU A 208 1.01 -8.75 -23.42
CA GLU A 208 1.71 -8.01 -24.47
C GLU A 208 0.80 -7.75 -25.69
N ASP A 209 -0.09 -8.69 -26.03
CA ASP A 209 -1.02 -8.58 -27.16
C ASP A 209 -2.14 -7.55 -26.97
N ASP A 210 -2.34 -7.08 -25.73
CA ASP A 210 -3.33 -6.07 -25.34
C ASP A 210 -2.68 -4.76 -24.88
N HIS A 211 -1.34 -4.66 -24.99
CA HIS A 211 -0.58 -3.46 -24.71
C HIS A 211 -0.51 -2.54 -25.94
N ASP A 212 -0.59 -1.24 -25.71
CA ASP A 212 -0.33 -0.23 -26.72
C ASP A 212 1.17 0.06 -26.81
N ASP A 213 1.86 -0.56 -27.76
CA ASP A 213 3.30 -0.36 -28.02
C ASP A 213 3.66 0.89 -28.83
N SER A 214 2.69 1.74 -29.17
CA SER A 214 3.00 2.96 -29.91
C SER A 214 3.69 4.00 -29.03
N GLU A 215 4.35 4.97 -29.67
CA GLU A 215 5.10 6.02 -28.99
C GLU A 215 4.19 6.84 -28.06
N LYS A 216 4.71 7.14 -26.87
CA LYS A 216 4.05 7.90 -25.82
C LYS A 216 4.93 9.06 -25.41
N THR A 217 4.31 10.18 -25.05
CA THR A 217 5.02 11.32 -24.45
C THR A 217 4.42 11.62 -23.09
N PHE A 218 5.20 11.39 -22.02
CA PHE A 218 4.76 11.57 -20.65
C PHE A 218 5.75 12.43 -19.87
N LEU A 219 5.27 13.54 -19.30
CA LEU A 219 6.07 14.50 -18.53
C LEU A 219 7.36 14.96 -19.26
N GLY A 220 7.25 15.12 -20.58
CA GLY A 220 8.36 15.57 -21.45
C GLY A 220 9.32 14.47 -21.90
N VAL A 221 9.10 13.22 -21.51
CA VAL A 221 9.87 12.06 -21.98
C VAL A 221 9.09 11.33 -23.07
N THR A 222 9.73 11.08 -24.21
CA THR A 222 9.11 10.40 -25.37
C THR A 222 9.77 9.05 -25.63
N GLY A 223 8.97 8.02 -25.89
CA GLY A 223 9.44 6.69 -26.29
C GLY A 223 8.32 5.64 -26.27
N ASN A 224 8.65 4.36 -26.47
CA ASN A 224 7.70 3.28 -26.18
C ASN A 224 7.72 3.01 -24.66
N LEU A 225 6.98 3.83 -23.91
CA LEU A 225 6.93 3.78 -22.45
C LEU A 225 5.95 2.71 -21.97
N ASN A 226 6.37 1.90 -21.00
CA ASN A 226 5.53 0.95 -20.26
C ASN A 226 5.34 1.41 -18.80
N GLY A 227 4.51 0.72 -18.03
CA GLY A 227 4.17 1.07 -16.65
C GLY A 227 5.39 1.27 -15.73
N GLU A 228 6.44 0.44 -15.86
CA GLU A 228 7.69 0.65 -15.09
C GLU A 228 8.38 1.99 -15.42
N ASP A 229 8.38 2.39 -16.69
CA ASP A 229 8.97 3.66 -17.11
C ASP A 229 8.19 4.85 -16.56
N ILE A 230 6.85 4.77 -16.60
CA ILE A 230 5.98 5.80 -16.03
C ILE A 230 6.26 5.98 -14.55
N ILE A 231 6.33 4.89 -13.79
CA ILE A 231 6.60 4.93 -12.34
C ILE A 231 7.98 5.54 -12.05
N ARG A 232 9.00 5.19 -12.84
CA ARG A 232 10.32 5.82 -12.74
C ARG A 232 10.23 7.34 -12.98
N ILE A 233 9.61 7.76 -14.09
CA ILE A 233 9.50 9.17 -14.46
C ILE A 233 8.73 9.97 -13.40
N ILE A 234 7.67 9.40 -12.82
CA ILE A 234 6.91 9.99 -11.71
C ILE A 234 7.81 10.17 -10.48
N CYS A 235 8.56 9.15 -10.09
CA CYS A 235 9.43 9.22 -8.91
C CYS A 235 10.62 10.18 -9.08
N ASP A 236 11.01 10.50 -10.32
CA ASP A 236 12.02 11.52 -10.62
C ASP A 236 11.49 12.96 -10.45
N GLN A 237 10.16 13.15 -10.34
CA GLN A 237 9.58 14.48 -10.14
C GLN A 237 9.67 14.94 -8.67
N PRO A 238 10.10 16.19 -8.40
CA PRO A 238 10.08 16.75 -7.04
C PRO A 238 8.68 16.78 -6.41
N ALA A 239 7.62 16.86 -7.23
CA ALA A 239 6.23 16.81 -6.77
C ALA A 239 5.93 15.51 -5.99
N THR A 240 6.50 14.39 -6.41
CA THR A 240 6.29 13.07 -5.77
C THR A 240 6.89 13.02 -4.37
N ALA A 241 8.11 13.54 -4.20
CA ALA A 241 8.73 13.65 -2.87
C ALA A 241 7.92 14.57 -1.95
N ASN A 242 7.47 15.72 -2.45
CA ASN A 242 6.64 16.66 -1.69
C ASN A 242 5.30 16.05 -1.27
N PHE A 243 4.68 15.28 -2.16
CA PHE A 243 3.44 14.57 -1.86
C PHE A 243 3.62 13.58 -0.71
N VAL A 244 4.62 12.69 -0.77
CA VAL A 244 4.85 11.67 0.26
C VAL A 244 5.16 12.34 1.60
N CYS A 245 6.08 13.32 1.61
CA CYS A 245 6.45 14.06 2.81
C CYS A 245 5.25 14.77 3.45
N ARG A 246 4.36 15.37 2.64
CA ARG A 246 3.15 16.03 3.15
C ARG A 246 2.19 15.04 3.80
N HIS A 247 1.97 13.88 3.18
CA HIS A 247 1.10 12.85 3.75
C HIS A 247 1.67 12.31 5.06
N LEU A 248 2.97 12.02 5.09
CA LEU A 248 3.63 11.52 6.30
C LEU A 248 3.61 12.54 7.44
N TYR A 249 3.75 13.83 7.15
CA TYR A 249 3.66 14.90 8.15
C TYR A 249 2.25 15.02 8.73
N ASN A 250 1.23 14.92 7.88
CA ASN A 250 -0.17 15.10 8.25
C ASN A 250 -0.79 13.89 8.96
N PHE A 251 -0.30 12.68 8.67
CA PHE A 251 -0.73 11.42 9.32
C PHE A 251 -0.32 11.38 10.79
#